data_AF-A0A3D1BHA8-F1
#
_entry.id   AF-A0A3D1BHA8-F1
#
_cell.length_a   1.000
_cell.length_b   1.000
_cell.length_c   1.000
_cell.angle_alpha   90.00
_cell.angle_beta   90.00
_cell.angle_gamma   90.00
#
_symmetry.space_group_name_H-M   'P 1'
#
loop_
_entity.id
_entity.type
_entity.pdbx_description
1 polymer ?
#
loop_
_entity_poly.entity_id
_entity_poly.type
_entity_poly.pdbx_seq_one_letter_code
_entity_poly.pdbx_strand_id
1 'polypeptide(L)'
;MNTEIIQKIMGFGVDHNRAQQLYELISQEVLDVLFEDLAEKSTDEELKIIENRIKSAKSPKHFETIIKEIALTIYEDNAEEEVKNIYLDLVDSIGETIKQANDLIQKANAGDPDAQKLLAEAQKSETYTNIINKV
;
A
#
# COMPACT_ATOMS: atom_id res chain seq x y z
N MET A 1 -13.96 8.68 1.04
CA MET A 1 -12.64 8.10 0.71
C MET A 1 -12.36 6.84 1.53
N ASN A 2 -12.00 6.92 2.82
CA ASN A 2 -11.59 5.77 3.65
C ASN A 2 -12.53 4.55 3.55
N THR A 3 -13.84 4.72 3.70
CA THR A 3 -14.83 3.62 3.60
C THR A 3 -14.83 2.90 2.25
N GLU A 4 -14.63 3.63 1.15
CA GLU A 4 -14.62 3.06 -0.21
C GLU A 4 -13.36 2.20 -0.43
N ILE A 5 -12.20 2.70 0.00
CA ILE A 5 -10.92 1.98 -0.09
C ILE A 5 -10.96 0.71 0.77
N ILE A 6 -11.48 0.79 2.01
CA ILE A 6 -11.65 -0.38 2.88
C ILE A 6 -12.60 -1.41 2.23
N GLN A 7 -13.72 -0.99 1.65
CA GLN A 7 -14.63 -1.89 0.95
C GLN A 7 -13.96 -2.60 -0.23
N LYS A 8 -13.14 -1.88 -1.00
CA LYS A 8 -12.37 -2.47 -2.11
C LYS A 8 -11.38 -3.52 -1.61
N ILE A 9 -10.65 -3.23 -0.54
CA ILE A 9 -9.73 -4.18 0.12
C ILE A 9 -10.47 -5.42 0.62
N MET A 10 -11.63 -5.25 1.27
CA MET A 10 -12.47 -6.37 1.71
C MET A 10 -12.93 -7.24 0.52
N GLY A 11 -13.02 -6.68 -0.68
CA GLY A 11 -13.26 -7.40 -1.93
C GLY A 11 -12.21 -8.49 -2.24
N PHE A 12 -11.04 -8.44 -1.61
CA PHE A 12 -10.01 -9.50 -1.71
C PHE A 12 -10.28 -10.70 -0.79
N GLY A 13 -11.39 -10.71 -0.05
CA GLY A 13 -11.79 -11.82 0.83
C GLY A 13 -11.17 -11.75 2.22
N VAL A 14 -10.65 -10.59 2.64
CA VAL A 14 -10.16 -10.35 3.99
C VAL A 14 -11.25 -9.76 4.88
N ASP A 15 -11.20 -10.05 6.19
CA ASP A 15 -12.12 -9.45 7.15
C ASP A 15 -11.83 -7.95 7.36
N HIS A 16 -12.77 -7.27 8.01
CA HIS A 16 -12.71 -5.81 8.23
C HIS A 16 -11.46 -5.38 9.02
N ASN A 17 -11.01 -6.15 10.03
CA ASN A 17 -9.84 -5.77 10.82
C ASN A 17 -8.57 -5.84 9.97
N ARG A 18 -8.42 -6.88 9.16
CA ARG A 18 -7.32 -7.00 8.21
C ARG A 18 -7.40 -5.94 7.11
N ALA A 19 -8.60 -5.61 6.65
CA ALA A 19 -8.79 -4.52 5.68
C ALA A 19 -8.36 -3.17 6.23
N GLN A 20 -8.64 -2.89 7.51
CA GLN A 20 -8.16 -1.69 8.20
C GLN A 20 -6.63 -1.67 8.33
N GLN A 21 -6.01 -2.80 8.71
CA GLN A 21 -4.56 -2.90 8.80
C GLN A 21 -3.90 -2.67 7.44
N LEU A 22 -4.45 -3.26 6.37
CA LEU A 22 -3.93 -3.04 5.03
C LEU A 22 -4.12 -1.60 4.56
N TYR A 23 -5.25 -0.97 4.90
CA TYR A 23 -5.46 0.45 4.63
C TYR A 23 -4.42 1.33 5.33
N GLU A 24 -4.09 1.04 6.59
CA GLU A 24 -3.04 1.75 7.33
C GLU A 24 -1.67 1.61 6.68
N LEU A 25 -1.32 0.42 6.18
CA LEU A 25 -0.09 0.18 5.42
C LEU A 25 -0.09 0.95 4.10
N ILE A 26 -1.16 0.85 3.30
CA ILE A 26 -1.29 1.58 2.04
C ILE A 26 -1.20 3.08 2.27
N SER A 27 -1.71 3.58 3.40
CA SER A 27 -1.62 5.00 3.74
C SER A 27 -0.15 5.47 3.90
N GLN A 28 0.75 4.60 4.37
CA GLN A 28 2.18 4.91 4.44
C GLN A 28 2.76 5.04 3.03
N GLU A 29 2.38 4.14 2.13
CA GLU A 29 2.86 4.18 0.75
C GLU A 29 2.28 5.36 -0.04
N VAL A 30 1.03 5.74 0.22
CA VAL A 30 0.45 6.99 -0.31
C VAL A 30 1.29 8.19 0.14
N LEU A 31 1.72 8.20 1.41
CA LEU A 31 2.57 9.27 1.91
C LEU A 31 3.92 9.30 1.21
N ASP A 32 4.53 8.15 0.95
CA ASP A 32 5.81 8.07 0.24
C ASP A 32 5.70 8.61 -1.18
N VAL A 33 4.65 8.22 -1.93
CA VAL A 33 4.36 8.76 -3.27
C VAL A 33 4.17 10.29 -3.22
N LEU A 34 3.38 10.79 -2.28
CA LEU A 34 3.20 12.23 -2.11
C LEU A 34 4.50 12.93 -1.72
N PHE A 35 5.36 12.29 -0.95
CA PHE A 35 6.63 12.88 -0.52
C PHE A 35 7.63 12.95 -1.67
N GLU A 36 7.65 11.95 -2.56
CA GLU A 36 8.43 11.99 -3.81
C GLU A 36 8.00 13.18 -4.67
N ASP A 37 6.69 13.34 -4.91
CA ASP A 37 6.15 14.46 -5.69
C ASP A 37 6.39 15.83 -5.03
N LEU A 38 6.36 15.88 -3.70
CA LEU A 38 6.67 17.08 -2.94
C LEU A 38 8.14 17.47 -3.06
N ALA A 39 9.04 16.49 -3.04
CA ALA A 39 10.47 16.71 -3.12
C ALA A 39 10.90 17.40 -4.43
N GLU A 40 10.13 17.21 -5.51
CA GLU A 40 10.36 17.92 -6.78
C GLU A 40 10.01 19.41 -6.72
N LYS A 41 9.18 19.81 -5.75
CA LYS A 41 8.58 21.16 -5.65
C LYS A 41 9.00 21.94 -4.42
N SER A 42 9.60 21.29 -3.44
CA SER A 42 9.95 21.86 -2.14
C SER A 42 11.46 21.92 -1.89
N THR A 43 11.85 22.81 -1.00
CA THR A 43 13.23 22.91 -0.52
C THR A 43 13.53 21.85 0.55
N ASP A 44 14.81 21.51 0.74
CA ASP A 44 15.27 20.59 1.78
C ASP A 44 14.79 20.98 3.20
N GLU A 45 14.62 22.28 3.46
CA GLU A 45 14.15 22.78 4.76
C GLU A 45 12.66 22.53 4.96
N GLU A 46 11.85 22.72 3.92
CA GLU A 46 10.42 22.39 3.91
C GLU A 46 10.19 20.88 4.04
N LEU A 47 10.98 20.07 3.33
CA LEU A 47 10.93 18.61 3.42
C LEU A 47 11.26 18.11 4.82
N LYS A 48 12.28 18.67 5.48
CA LYS A 48 12.60 18.35 6.89
C LYS A 48 11.47 18.70 7.86
N ILE A 49 10.78 19.83 7.65
CA ILE A 49 9.62 20.18 8.48
C ILE A 49 8.54 19.11 8.33
N ILE A 50 8.25 18.70 7.10
CA ILE A 50 7.21 17.71 6.80
C ILE A 50 7.58 16.31 7.35
N GLU A 51 8.83 15.86 7.20
CA GLU A 51 9.30 14.62 7.83
C GLU A 51 9.10 14.61 9.35
N ASN A 52 9.40 15.72 10.01
CA ASN A 52 9.21 15.83 11.46
C ASN A 52 7.73 15.79 11.84
N ARG A 53 6.85 16.37 11.01
CA ARG A 53 5.40 16.30 11.19
C ARG A 53 4.89 14.87 11.06
N ILE A 54 5.35 14.14 10.04
CA ILE A 54 5.04 12.72 9.84
C ILE A 54 5.49 11.89 11.06
N LYS A 55 6.74 12.04 11.50
CA LYS A 55 7.29 11.32 12.68
C LYS A 55 6.54 11.65 13.98
N SER A 56 5.88 12.79 14.06
CA SER A 56 5.08 13.22 15.21
C SER A 56 3.59 12.89 15.09
N ALA A 57 3.17 12.20 14.03
CA ALA A 57 1.81 11.69 13.91
C ALA A 57 1.50 10.71 15.05
N LYS A 58 0.44 11.01 15.83
CA LYS A 58 0.06 10.22 17.03
C LYS A 58 -1.21 9.39 16.83
N SER A 59 -1.85 9.52 15.67
CA SER A 59 -3.10 8.83 15.36
C SER A 59 -3.30 8.72 13.84
N PRO A 60 -4.09 7.73 13.38
CA PRO A 60 -4.45 7.60 11.98
C PRO A 60 -5.11 8.87 11.41
N LYS A 61 -5.93 9.55 12.23
CA LYS A 61 -6.57 10.80 11.82
C LYS A 61 -5.57 11.95 11.65
N HIS A 62 -4.55 12.03 12.50
CA HIS A 62 -3.48 13.03 12.32
C HIS A 62 -2.69 12.73 11.05
N PHE A 63 -2.45 11.46 10.76
CA PHE A 63 -1.75 11.02 9.56
C PHE A 63 -2.54 11.35 8.27
N GLU A 64 -3.85 11.07 8.23
CA GLU A 64 -4.73 11.48 7.12
C GLU A 64 -4.73 13.00 6.89
N THR A 65 -4.66 13.80 7.97
CA THR A 65 -4.54 15.26 7.84
C THR A 65 -3.24 15.65 7.16
N ILE A 66 -2.12 15.02 7.54
CA ILE A 66 -0.81 15.29 6.93
C ILE A 66 -0.82 14.97 5.43
N ILE A 67 -1.36 13.80 5.04
CA ILE A 67 -1.55 13.40 3.64
C ILE A 67 -2.32 14.48 2.86
N LYS A 68 -3.45 14.96 3.40
CA LYS A 68 -4.27 15.97 2.75
C LYS A 68 -3.54 17.30 2.56
N GLU A 69 -2.80 17.74 3.57
CA GLU A 69 -2.05 19.00 3.49
C GLU A 69 -0.90 18.93 2.47
N ILE A 70 -0.18 17.80 2.43
CA ILE A 70 0.86 17.57 1.43
C ILE A 70 0.22 17.56 0.04
N ALA A 71 -0.85 16.81 -0.17
CA ALA A 71 -1.56 16.75 -1.45
C ALA A 71 -2.10 18.11 -1.90
N LEU A 72 -2.66 18.91 -0.98
CA LEU A 72 -3.09 20.28 -1.28
C LEU A 72 -1.93 21.18 -1.73
N THR A 73 -0.74 20.94 -1.20
CA THR A 73 0.47 21.67 -1.59
C THR A 73 0.94 21.28 -3.00
N ILE A 74 0.75 20.02 -3.40
CA ILE A 74 1.26 19.48 -4.69
C ILE A 74 0.26 19.65 -5.83
N TYR A 75 -1.02 19.37 -5.57
CA TYR A 75 -2.08 19.23 -6.58
C TYR A 75 -3.19 20.28 -6.46
N GLU A 76 -3.11 21.18 -5.48
CA GLU A 76 -4.06 22.29 -5.28
C GLU A 76 -5.51 21.77 -5.22
N ASP A 77 -6.38 22.25 -6.12
CA ASP A 77 -7.80 21.94 -6.14
C ASP A 77 -8.11 20.45 -6.43
N ASN A 78 -7.17 19.71 -7.02
CA ASN A 78 -7.34 18.28 -7.35
C ASN A 78 -6.89 17.34 -6.22
N ALA A 79 -6.40 17.85 -5.10
CA ALA A 79 -5.76 17.06 -4.06
C ALA A 79 -6.60 15.87 -3.54
N GLU A 80 -7.92 16.04 -3.35
CA GLU A 80 -8.76 14.95 -2.86
C GLU A 80 -8.93 13.82 -3.89
N GLU A 81 -9.02 14.17 -5.17
CA GLU A 81 -9.13 13.20 -6.25
C GLU A 81 -7.81 12.45 -6.47
N GLU A 82 -6.69 13.17 -6.49
CA GLU A 82 -5.37 12.55 -6.67
C GLU A 82 -5.03 11.60 -5.51
N VAL A 83 -5.26 12.01 -4.25
CA VAL A 83 -5.05 11.11 -3.11
C VAL A 83 -5.91 9.86 -3.25
N LYS A 84 -7.18 10.01 -3.63
CA LYS A 84 -8.07 8.86 -3.87
C LYS A 84 -7.53 7.96 -4.98
N ASN A 85 -7.04 8.51 -6.08
CA ASN A 85 -6.50 7.75 -7.20
C ASN A 85 -5.25 6.97 -6.79
N ILE A 86 -4.32 7.59 -6.07
CA ILE A 86 -3.13 6.91 -5.53
C ILE A 86 -3.54 5.72 -4.65
N TYR A 87 -4.52 5.92 -3.74
CA TYR A 87 -5.06 4.81 -2.93
C TYR A 87 -5.64 3.69 -3.81
N LEU A 88 -6.43 4.04 -4.83
CA LEU A 88 -7.09 3.05 -5.68
C LEU A 88 -6.09 2.26 -6.53
N ASP A 89 -5.07 2.93 -7.06
CA ASP A 89 -4.01 2.33 -7.88
C ASP A 89 -3.16 1.37 -7.06
N LEU A 90 -2.79 1.76 -5.82
CA LEU A 90 -2.07 0.88 -4.90
C LEU A 90 -2.92 -0.34 -4.52
N VAL A 91 -4.21 -0.14 -4.24
CA VAL A 91 -5.13 -1.25 -3.96
C VAL A 91 -5.26 -2.17 -5.17
N ASP A 92 -5.37 -1.63 -6.40
CA ASP A 92 -5.46 -2.44 -7.61
C ASP A 92 -4.18 -3.23 -7.86
N SER A 93 -3.01 -2.61 -7.68
CA SER A 93 -1.70 -3.29 -7.78
C SER A 93 -1.57 -4.45 -6.80
N ILE A 94 -2.04 -4.27 -5.55
CA ILE A 94 -2.12 -5.36 -4.57
C ILE A 94 -3.10 -6.44 -5.03
N GLY A 95 -4.27 -6.06 -5.52
CA GLY A 95 -5.28 -6.98 -6.03
C GLY A 95 -4.77 -7.83 -7.20
N GLU A 96 -4.05 -7.22 -8.13
CA GLU A 96 -3.39 -7.91 -9.24
C GLU A 96 -2.33 -8.89 -8.74
N THR A 97 -1.51 -8.49 -7.78
CA THR A 97 -0.50 -9.36 -7.15
C THR A 97 -1.15 -10.57 -6.48
N ILE A 98 -2.23 -10.37 -5.72
CA ILE A 98 -3.00 -11.46 -5.09
C ILE A 98 -3.58 -12.41 -6.16
N LYS A 99 -4.14 -11.85 -7.23
CA LYS A 99 -4.69 -12.63 -8.33
C LYS A 99 -3.61 -13.48 -9.01
N GLN A 100 -2.47 -12.89 -9.33
CA GLN A 100 -1.34 -13.60 -9.93
C GLN A 100 -0.82 -14.72 -9.03
N ALA A 101 -0.73 -14.48 -7.71
CA ALA A 101 -0.35 -15.50 -6.73
C ALA A 101 -1.36 -16.66 -6.69
N ASN A 102 -2.66 -16.36 -6.68
CA ASN A 102 -3.71 -17.38 -6.70
C ASN A 102 -3.68 -18.21 -8.00
N ASP A 103 -3.51 -17.56 -9.15
CA ASP A 103 -3.38 -18.23 -10.45
C ASP A 103 -2.17 -19.17 -10.46
N LEU A 104 -1.02 -18.75 -9.91
CA LEU A 104 0.18 -19.59 -9.80
C LEU A 104 -0.09 -20.84 -8.95
N ILE A 105 -0.74 -20.67 -7.79
CA ILE A 105 -1.11 -21.78 -6.90
C ILE A 105 -2.07 -22.75 -7.60
N GLN A 106 -3.09 -22.23 -8.29
CA GLN A 106 -4.04 -23.07 -9.02
C GLN A 106 -3.37 -23.88 -10.12
N LYS A 107 -2.49 -23.27 -10.92
CA LYS A 107 -1.71 -23.97 -11.95
C LYS A 107 -0.84 -25.06 -11.36
N ALA A 108 -0.12 -24.77 -10.28
CA ALA A 108 0.72 -25.76 -9.62
C ALA A 108 -0.08 -26.96 -9.07
N ASN A 109 -1.25 -26.69 -8.47
CA ASN A 109 -2.18 -27.72 -7.99
C ASN A 109 -2.79 -28.54 -9.15
N ALA A 110 -2.95 -27.94 -10.33
CA ALA A 110 -3.39 -28.62 -11.54
C ALA A 110 -2.26 -29.43 -12.23
N GLY A 111 -1.04 -29.41 -11.68
CA GLY A 111 0.09 -30.19 -12.18
C GLY A 111 0.98 -29.47 -13.19
N ASP A 112 0.88 -28.14 -13.31
CA ASP A 112 1.77 -27.34 -14.16
C ASP A 112 3.21 -27.38 -13.60
N PRO A 113 4.18 -27.93 -14.36
CA PRO A 113 5.54 -28.15 -13.85
C PRO A 113 6.32 -26.85 -13.66
N ASP A 114 6.05 -25.80 -14.45
CA ASP A 114 6.72 -24.51 -14.32
C ASP A 114 6.20 -23.76 -13.09
N ALA A 115 4.89 -23.81 -12.85
CA ALA A 115 4.27 -23.24 -11.66
C ALA A 115 4.74 -23.96 -10.38
N GLN A 116 4.86 -25.29 -10.40
CA GLN A 116 5.40 -26.07 -9.28
C GLN A 116 6.85 -25.72 -8.98
N LYS A 117 7.68 -25.56 -10.03
CA LYS A 117 9.07 -25.14 -9.88
C LYS A 117 9.18 -23.76 -9.26
N LEU A 118 8.40 -22.78 -9.75
CA LEU A 118 8.38 -21.42 -9.21
C LEU A 118 7.96 -21.39 -7.74
N LEU A 119 6.94 -22.17 -7.34
CA LEU A 119 6.56 -22.28 -5.93
C LEU A 119 7.66 -22.92 -5.08
N ALA A 120 8.30 -23.98 -5.56
CA ALA A 120 9.40 -24.63 -4.85
C ALA A 120 10.63 -23.70 -4.69
N GLU A 121 10.87 -22.80 -5.64
CA GLU A 121 11.90 -21.76 -5.54
C GLU A 121 11.48 -20.67 -4.55
N ALA A 122 10.24 -20.19 -4.61
CA ALA A 122 9.71 -19.20 -3.68
C ALA A 122 9.76 -19.70 -2.22
N GLN A 123 9.45 -20.98 -1.97
CA GLN A 123 9.52 -21.61 -0.65
C GLN A 123 10.95 -21.70 -0.07
N LYS A 124 11.98 -21.63 -0.93
CA LYS A 124 13.39 -21.59 -0.50
C LYS A 124 13.87 -20.17 -0.20
N SER A 125 13.07 -19.14 -0.52
CA SER A 125 13.47 -17.76 -0.28
C SER A 125 13.58 -17.47 1.21
N GLU A 126 14.51 -16.58 1.55
CA GLU A 126 14.65 -16.06 2.91
C GLU A 126 13.35 -15.37 3.36
N THR A 127 12.68 -14.67 2.45
CA THR A 127 11.38 -14.04 2.69
C THR A 127 10.32 -15.04 3.14
N TYR A 128 10.16 -16.17 2.43
CA TYR A 128 9.21 -17.21 2.82
C TYR A 128 9.55 -17.79 4.20
N THR A 129 10.83 -18.08 4.43
CA THR A 129 11.33 -18.60 5.72
C THR A 129 11.02 -17.63 6.87
N ASN A 130 11.25 -16.34 6.65
CA ASN A 130 10.99 -15.29 7.64
C ASN A 130 9.50 -15.10 7.93
N ILE A 131 8.62 -15.33 6.96
CA ILE A 131 7.17 -15.24 7.15
C ILE A 131 6.66 -16.44 7.96
N ILE A 132 7.04 -17.67 7.59
CA ILE A 132 6.54 -18.88 8.28
C ILE A 132 7.11 -18.99 9.71
N ASN A 133 8.35 -18.57 9.95
CA ASN A 133 8.95 -18.65 11.29
C ASN A 133 8.52 -17.51 12.24
N LYS A 134 7.80 -16.50 11.75
CA LYS A 134 7.22 -15.42 12.58
C LYS A 134 5.78 -15.69 13.00
N VAL A 135 5.19 -16.81 12.57
CA VAL A 135 3.87 -17.32 13.00
C VAL A 135 4.08 -18.40 14.06
#